data_AF-A0AAW1B2B8-F1
#
_entry.id   AF-A0AAW1B2B8-F1
#
_cell.length_a   1.000
_cell.length_b   1.000
_cell.length_c   1.000
_cell.angle_alpha   90.00
_cell.angle_beta   90.00
_cell.angle_gamma   90.00
#
_symmetry.space_group_name_H-M   'P 1'
#
loop_
_entity.id
_entity.type
_entity.pdbx_description
1 polymer ?
#
loop_
_entity_poly.entity_id
_entity_poly.type
_entity_poly.pdbx_seq_one_letter_code
_entity_poly.pdbx_strand_id
1 'polypeptide(L)' 'MPPNRLFFQEISQETAVNPVDIVSTLQALQMLKYWKGKHLVLKRQDLIDEWIAKEAKRSNSNKIMDPSCLKWSPPKGT' A
#
# COMPACT_ATOMS: atom_id res chain seq x y z
N MET A 1 10.10 -5.04 -21.78
CA MET A 1 9.06 -4.56 -20.84
C MET A 1 9.68 -3.56 -19.87
N PRO A 2 9.05 -2.42 -19.55
CA PRO A 2 9.64 -1.44 -18.65
C PRO A 2 9.66 -1.97 -17.20
N PRO A 3 10.80 -1.88 -16.48
CA PRO A 3 11.03 -2.54 -15.19
C PRO A 3 10.12 -2.07 -14.05
N ASN A 4 9.47 -0.91 -14.17
CA ASN A 4 8.66 -0.33 -13.07
C ASN A 4 7.26 -0.95 -12.96
N ARG A 5 6.84 -1.79 -13.92
CA ARG A 5 5.54 -2.46 -13.84
C ARG A 5 5.52 -3.50 -12.72
N LEU A 6 6.68 -4.11 -12.42
CA LEU A 6 6.78 -5.18 -11.42
C LEU A 6 6.56 -4.66 -10.00
N PHE A 7 7.16 -3.54 -9.63
CA PHE A 7 7.03 -2.96 -8.28
C PHE A 7 5.58 -2.71 -7.84
N PHE A 8 4.77 -2.05 -8.67
CA PHE A 8 3.37 -1.79 -8.31
C PHE A 8 2.49 -3.04 -8.36
N GLN A 9 2.83 -4.00 -9.22
CA GLN A 9 2.14 -5.29 -9.29
C GLN A 9 2.44 -6.14 -8.06
N GLU A 10 3.67 -6.13 -7.55
CA GLU A 10 4.08 -6.82 -6.32
C GLU A 10 3.31 -6.27 -5.11
N ILE A 11 3.29 -4.95 -4.91
CA ILE A 11 2.51 -4.33 -3.83
C ILE A 11 1.03 -4.65 -3.99
N SER A 12 0.51 -4.64 -5.22
CA SER A 12 -0.88 -4.99 -5.48
C SER A 12 -1.22 -6.43 -5.10
N GLN A 13 -0.32 -7.39 -5.39
CA GLN A 13 -0.51 -8.78 -4.99
C GLN A 13 -0.47 -8.96 -3.46
N GLU A 14 0.41 -8.23 -2.77
CA GLU A 14 0.55 -8.32 -1.31
C GLU A 14 -0.60 -7.65 -0.56
N THR A 15 -1.05 -6.49 -1.04
CA THR A 15 -2.05 -5.66 -0.34
C THR A 15 -3.48 -5.84 -0.86
N ALA A 16 -3.66 -6.56 -1.98
CA ALA A 16 -4.89 -6.65 -2.75
C ALA A 16 -5.45 -5.28 -3.24
N VAL A 17 -4.64 -4.21 -3.21
CA VAL A 17 -5.01 -2.89 -3.73
C VAL A 17 -4.74 -2.82 -5.23
N ASN A 18 -5.60 -2.13 -5.99
CA ASN A 18 -5.39 -1.93 -7.42
C ASN A 18 -4.07 -1.15 -7.68
N PRO A 19 -3.21 -1.57 -8.63
CA PRO A 19 -1.97 -0.86 -8.95
C PRO A 19 -2.17 0.63 -9.25
N VAL A 20 -3.31 1.01 -9.85
CA VAL A 20 -3.64 2.41 -10.16
C VAL A 20 -3.87 3.23 -8.89
N ASP A 21 -4.50 2.65 -7.87
CA ASP A 21 -4.74 3.31 -6.59
C ASP A 21 -3.46 3.45 -5.78
N ILE A 22 -2.53 2.49 -5.90
CA ILE A 22 -1.19 2.58 -5.30
C ILE A 22 -0.43 3.77 -5.91
N VAL A 23 -0.43 3.91 -7.24
CA VAL A 23 0.20 5.04 -7.94
C VAL A 23 -0.43 6.36 -7.49
N SER A 24 -1.76 6.43 -7.47
CA SER A 24 -2.50 7.64 -7.08
C SER A 24 -2.23 8.04 -5.63
N THR A 25 -2.15 7.07 -4.71
CA THR A 25 -1.85 7.31 -3.30
C THR A 25 -0.41 7.81 -3.12
N LEU A 26 0.57 7.19 -3.78
CA LEU A 26 1.96 7.64 -3.71
C LEU A 26 2.15 9.03 -4.33
N GLN A 27 1.38 9.38 -5.37
CA GLN A 27 1.35 10.74 -5.92
C GLN A 27 0.75 11.74 -4.91
N ALA A 28 -0.37 11.40 -4.27
CA ALA A 28 -1.00 12.23 -3.26
C ALA A 28 -0.08 12.49 -2.05
N LEU A 29 0.71 11.50 -1.64
CA LEU A 29 1.72 11.63 -0.57
C LEU A 29 3.00 12.35 -1.03
N GLN A 30 3.08 12.76 -2.30
CA GLN A 30 4.28 13.31 -2.94
C GLN A 30 5.50 12.38 -2.82
N MET A 31 5.26 11.08 -2.75
CA MET A 31 6.27 10.03 -2.66
C MET A 31 6.59 9.41 -4.03
N LEU A 32 5.92 9.83 -5.11
CA LEU A 32 6.18 9.37 -6.46
C LEU A 32 6.69 10.49 -7.36
N LYS A 33 7.86 10.29 -7.96
CA LYS A 33 8.39 11.15 -9.04
C LYS A 33 8.57 10.37 -10.32
N TYR A 34 8.37 11.03 -11.45
CA TYR A 34 8.70 10.47 -12.76
C TYR A 34 9.99 11.10 -13.27
N TRP A 35 10.99 10.28 -13.56
CA TRP A 35 12.30 10.73 -14.03
C TRP A 35 12.84 9.81 -15.11
N LYS A 36 13.18 10.36 -16.28
CA LYS A 36 13.73 9.63 -17.44
C LYS A 36 12.98 8.33 -17.77
N GLY A 37 11.65 8.39 -17.82
CA GLY A 37 10.85 7.20 -18.11
C GLY A 37 10.63 6.25 -16.93
N LYS A 38 11.14 6.59 -15.74
CA LYS A 38 11.11 5.75 -14.55
C LYS A 38 10.33 6.36 -13.39
N HIS A 39 9.62 5.51 -12.66
CA HIS A 39 9.02 5.88 -11.39
C HIS A 39 10.07 5.79 -10.28
N LEU A 40 10.26 6.87 -9.56
CA LEU A 40 11.11 6.97 -8.37
C LEU A 40 10.20 7.09 -7.15
N VAL A 41 10.29 6.13 -6.25
CA VAL A 41 9.62 6.18 -4.95
C VAL A 41 10.54 6.88 -3.95
N LEU A 42 10.07 7.99 -3.38
CA LEU A 42 10.77 8.78 -2.38
C LEU A 42 10.33 8.32 -0.99
N LYS A 43 11.31 7.98 -0.16
CA LYS A 43 11.06 7.78 1.28
C LYS A 43 11.04 9.14 1.96
N ARG A 44 9.89 9.53 2.48
CA ARG A 44 9.68 10.76 3.24
C ARG A 44 9.73 10.41 4.72
N GLN A 45 10.86 10.73 5.37
CA GLN A 45 11.09 10.35 6.77
C GLN A 45 10.05 10.99 7.70
N ASP A 46 9.65 12.22 7.42
CA ASP A 46 8.58 12.94 8.12
C ASP A 46 7.25 12.17 8.11
N LEU A 47 6.83 11.64 6.96
CA LEU A 47 5.61 10.84 6.84
C LEU A 47 5.74 9.47 7.51
N ILE A 48 6.93 8.88 7.45
CA ILE A 48 7.21 7.59 8.10
C ILE A 48 7.10 7.75 9.62
N ASP A 49 7.74 8.78 10.18
CA ASP A 49 7.73 9.06 11.62
C ASP A 49 6.30 9.40 12.09
N GLU A 50 5.54 10.19 11.32
CA GLU A 50 4.13 10.46 11.58
C GLU A 50 3.29 9.17 11.57
N TRP A 51 3.52 8.28 10.60
CA TRP A 51 2.83 7.00 10.53
C TRP A 51 3.17 6.11 11.73
N ILE A 52 4.44 6.00 12.12
CA ILE A 52 4.86 5.24 13.31
C ILE A 52 4.17 5.77 14.57
N ALA A 53 4.13 7.10 14.74
CA ALA A 53 3.47 7.72 15.89
C ALA A 53 1.95 7.49 15.90
N LYS A 54 1.31 7.44 14.73
CA LYS A 54 -0.12 7.09 14.58
C LYS A 54 -0.36 5.60 14.86
N GLU A 55 0.52 4.73 14.38
CA GLU A 55 0.41 3.28 14.55
C GLU A 55 0.58 2.88 16.03
N ALA A 56 1.52 3.51 16.74
CA ALA A 56 1.68 3.35 18.19
C ALA A 56 0.43 3.73 19.00
N LYS A 57 -0.42 4.63 18.48
CA LYS A 57 -1.72 4.97 19.09
C LYS A 57 -2.82 3.99 18.68
N ARG A 58 -2.74 3.41 17.48
CA ARG A 58 -3.70 2.43 16.97
C ARG A 58 -3.57 1.06 17.65
N SER A 59 -2.36 0.64 18.01
CA SER A 59 -2.14 -0.62 18.74
C SER A 59 -2.88 -0.68 20.08
N ASN A 60 -3.11 0.47 20.73
CA ASN A 60 -3.92 0.59 21.94
C ASN A 60 -5.45 0.57 21.68
N SER A 61 -5.86 0.62 20.41
CA SER A 61 -7.26 0.54 20.04
C SER A 61 -7.58 -0.89 19.62
N ASN A 62 -8.53 -1.55 20.29
CA ASN A 62 -9.06 -2.88 19.94
C ASN A 62 -9.85 -2.89 18.61
N LYS A 63 -9.43 -2.10 17.61
CA LYS A 63 -10.10 -1.85 16.33
C LYS A 63 -9.35 -2.44 15.13
N ILE A 64 -8.35 -3.28 15.37
CA ILE A 64 -7.61 -3.98 14.31
C ILE A 64 -8.41 -5.23 13.90
N MET A 65 -8.55 -5.45 12.59
CA MET A 65 -9.18 -6.65 12.06
C MET A 65 -8.17 -7.80 12.09
N ASP A 66 -8.44 -8.85 12.87
CA ASP A 66 -7.62 -10.06 12.92
C ASP A 66 -7.98 -10.99 11.74
N PRO A 67 -7.06 -11.25 10.79
CA PRO A 67 -7.30 -12.15 9.66
C PRO A 67 -7.65 -13.58 10.09
N SER A 68 -7.15 -14.04 11.24
CA SER A 68 -7.41 -15.40 11.74
C SER A 68 -8.87 -15.60 12.16
N CYS A 69 -9.57 -14.51 12.45
CA CYS A 69 -10.98 -14.51 12.84
C CYS A 69 -11.93 -14.51 11.63
N LEU A 70 -11.44 -14.33 10.40
CA LEU A 70 -12.26 -14.31 9.19
C LEU A 70 -12.62 -15.74 8.75
N LYS A 71 -13.89 -16.12 8.91
CA LYS A 71 -14.44 -17.37 8.37
C LYS A 71 -15.21 -17.09 7.08
N TRP A 72 -14.48 -17.08 5.97
CA TRP A 72 -15.06 -16.77 4.66
C TRP A 72 -14.40 -17.59 3.56
N SER A 73 -15.22 -18.01 2.59
CA SER A 73 -14.77 -18.63 1.35
C SER A 73 -15.44 -17.92 0.17
N PRO A 74 -14.76 -17.75 -0.97
CA PRO A 74 -15.37 -17.18 -2.16
C PRO A 74 -16.64 -17.95 -2.56
N PRO A 75 -17.73 -17.26 -2.92
CA PRO A 75 -18.91 -17.93 -3.45
C PRO A 75 -18.53 -18.68 -4.73
N LYS A 76 -18.97 -19.94 -4.82
CA LYS A 76 -18.82 -20.72 -6.06
C LYS A 76 -19.71 -20.04 -7.10
N GLY A 77 -19.11 -19.48 -8.14
CA GLY A 77 -19.85 -18.89 -9.25
C GLY A 77 -20.81 -19.94 -9.84
N THR A 78 -22.05 -19.51 -10.09
CA THR A 78 -23.02 -20.27 -10.90
C THR A 78 -22.48 -20.53 -12.29
#